data_AF-A0A520I014-F1
#
_entry.id   AF-A0A520I014-F1
#
_cell.length_a   1.000
_cell.length_b   1.000
_cell.length_c   1.000
_cell.angle_alpha   90.00
_cell.angle_beta   90.00
_cell.angle_gamma   90.00
#
_symmetry.space_group_name_H-M   'P 1'
#
loop_
_entity.id
_entity.type
_entity.pdbx_description
1 polymer ?
#
loop_
_entity_poly.entity_id
_entity_poly.type
_entity_poly.pdbx_seq_one_letter_code
_entity_poly.pdbx_strand_id
1 'polypeptide(L)'
;MIRRPRTAILLSLALIAPLTLGACGHKGGRPKSADLAASKVTTIGVNAYLWRASLDTLSFMPLLQTDSNGGVIVTDWYINPAAPTERVKVTVTILDQDLRADGLRVASLRQVNQRGADRGHA
;
A
#
# COMPACT_ATOMS: atom_id res chain seq x y z
N MET A 1 -10.62 -91.06 -20.00
CA MET A 1 -10.51 -91.10 -18.52
C MET A 1 -9.58 -89.98 -18.05
N ILE A 2 -10.09 -89.09 -17.18
CA ILE A 2 -9.39 -88.37 -16.07
C ILE A 2 -8.28 -87.38 -16.50
N ARG A 3 -8.62 -86.14 -16.90
CA ARG A 3 -8.69 -84.87 -16.12
C ARG A 3 -7.36 -84.34 -15.55
N ARG A 4 -6.84 -83.28 -16.19
CA ARG A 4 -5.81 -82.34 -15.68
C ARG A 4 -6.43 -81.29 -14.73
N PRO A 5 -5.74 -80.87 -13.67
CA PRO A 5 -5.84 -79.50 -13.14
C PRO A 5 -4.42 -78.90 -12.99
N ARG A 6 -4.00 -77.87 -13.74
CA ARG A 6 -4.32 -76.43 -13.58
C ARG A 6 -4.34 -75.96 -12.11
N THR A 7 -3.17 -75.90 -11.49
CA THR A 7 -2.88 -75.07 -10.31
C THR A 7 -2.38 -73.71 -10.82
N ALA A 8 -3.26 -72.76 -11.14
CA ALA A 8 -3.88 -71.81 -10.21
C ALA A 8 -2.85 -70.84 -9.62
N ILE A 9 -2.67 -69.75 -10.37
CA ILE A 9 -2.17 -68.44 -9.92
C ILE A 9 -2.92 -68.05 -8.64
N LEU A 10 -2.20 -67.73 -7.57
CA LEU A 10 -2.74 -66.98 -6.45
C LEU A 10 -1.90 -65.73 -6.22
N LEU A 11 -2.52 -64.60 -6.59
CA LEU A 11 -2.21 -63.26 -6.11
C LEU A 11 -2.18 -63.21 -4.57
N SER A 12 -1.14 -62.61 -4.00
CA SER A 12 -1.13 -62.01 -2.66
C SER A 12 -0.58 -60.58 -2.83
N LEU A 13 -1.45 -59.62 -3.14
CA LEU A 13 -2.16 -58.73 -2.21
C LEU A 13 -1.22 -57.86 -1.35
N ALA A 14 -0.95 -56.67 -1.89
CA ALA A 14 -0.84 -55.37 -1.22
C ALA A 14 -0.16 -55.31 0.16
N LEU A 15 1.14 -54.97 0.17
CA LEU A 15 1.72 -54.27 1.31
C LEU A 15 1.47 -52.77 1.13
N ILE A 16 0.55 -52.27 1.94
CA ILE A 16 0.12 -50.88 2.07
C ILE A 16 1.35 -50.03 2.43
N ALA A 17 1.85 -49.25 1.47
CA ALA A 17 2.77 -48.16 1.77
C ALA A 17 1.95 -47.07 2.48
N PRO A 18 2.24 -46.74 3.76
CA PRO A 18 1.51 -45.70 4.45
C PRO A 18 1.71 -44.36 3.72
N LEU A 19 0.58 -43.71 3.46
CA LEU A 19 0.46 -42.32 3.09
C LEU A 19 1.33 -41.46 4.00
N THR A 20 2.50 -41.05 3.51
CA THR A 20 3.17 -39.87 4.06
C THR A 20 2.47 -38.66 3.46
N LEU A 21 1.35 -38.28 4.08
CA LEU A 21 0.82 -36.92 3.97
C LEU A 21 1.93 -35.99 4.46
N GLY A 22 2.73 -35.49 3.52
CA GLY A 22 3.57 -34.32 3.71
C GLY A 22 2.65 -33.15 4.04
N ALA A 23 2.39 -32.98 5.33
CA ALA A 23 1.63 -31.90 5.88
C ALA A 23 2.16 -30.57 5.33
N CYS A 24 1.23 -29.73 4.88
CA CYS A 24 1.45 -28.36 4.50
C CYS A 24 2.21 -27.60 5.59
N GLY A 25 3.54 -27.55 5.46
CA GLY A 25 4.42 -26.75 6.28
C GLY A 25 4.74 -25.41 5.65
N HIS A 26 3.76 -24.73 5.03
CA HIS A 26 3.94 -23.33 4.60
C HIS A 26 3.82 -22.41 5.82
N LYS A 27 4.80 -22.49 6.74
CA LYS A 27 5.10 -21.37 7.65
C LYS A 27 6.04 -20.43 6.89
N GLY A 28 5.56 -19.93 5.75
CA GLY A 28 6.19 -18.85 5.01
C GLY A 28 6.04 -17.57 5.81
N GLY A 29 6.96 -17.33 6.74
CA GLY A 29 7.16 -16.00 7.27
C GLY A 29 7.41 -15.07 6.08
N ARG A 30 6.51 -14.12 5.84
CA ARG A 30 6.73 -13.08 4.82
C ARG A 30 8.16 -12.56 4.99
N PRO A 31 9.01 -12.60 3.95
CA PRO A 31 10.36 -12.11 4.07
C PRO A 31 10.28 -10.61 4.37
N LYS A 32 10.60 -10.23 5.61
CA LYS A 32 10.64 -8.82 6.03
C LYS A 32 11.57 -8.00 5.11
N SER A 33 12.55 -8.64 4.50
CA SER A 33 13.43 -8.05 3.48
C SER A 33 12.71 -7.57 2.23
N ALA A 34 11.67 -8.28 1.76
CA ALA A 34 10.89 -7.84 0.60
C ALA A 34 10.06 -6.59 0.91
N ASP A 35 9.52 -6.52 2.13
CA ASP A 35 8.76 -5.36 2.61
C ASP A 35 9.66 -4.13 2.80
N LEU A 36 10.85 -4.32 3.36
CA LEU A 36 11.88 -3.28 3.48
C LEU A 36 12.38 -2.80 2.10
N ALA A 37 12.55 -3.70 1.14
CA ALA A 37 12.94 -3.36 -0.22
C ALA A 37 11.85 -2.56 -0.94
N ALA A 38 10.57 -2.93 -0.77
CA ALA A 38 9.43 -2.18 -1.29
C ALA A 38 9.28 -0.81 -0.62
N SER A 39 9.58 -0.72 0.68
CA SER A 39 9.55 0.56 1.41
C SER A 39 10.67 1.51 0.99
N LYS A 40 11.79 1.02 0.46
CA LYS A 40 12.98 1.79 0.08
C LYS A 40 13.15 1.96 -1.44
N VAL A 41 12.04 1.98 -2.18
CA VAL A 41 12.04 2.04 -3.66
C VAL A 41 12.57 3.38 -4.20
N THR A 42 12.63 4.44 -3.39
CA THR A 42 13.23 5.71 -3.83
C THR A 42 14.73 5.72 -3.54
N THR A 43 15.52 6.13 -4.53
CA THR A 43 16.99 6.15 -4.48
C THR A 43 17.56 7.00 -3.32
N ILE A 44 16.75 7.89 -2.72
CA ILE A 44 17.16 8.87 -1.72
C ILE A 44 16.28 8.81 -0.46
N GLY A 45 15.85 7.61 -0.04
CA GLY A 45 15.43 7.46 1.35
C GLY A 45 14.08 8.08 1.71
N VAL A 46 13.12 8.03 0.81
CA VAL A 46 11.71 8.29 1.09
C VAL A 46 10.97 6.97 1.15
N ASN A 47 10.17 6.78 2.20
CA ASN A 47 9.35 5.59 2.36
C ASN A 47 8.27 5.49 1.25
N ALA A 48 8.30 4.43 0.45
CA ALA A 48 7.39 4.27 -0.69
C ALA A 48 5.92 4.12 -0.26
N TYR A 49 5.65 3.56 0.92
CA TYR A 49 4.30 3.43 1.44
C TYR A 49 3.75 4.79 1.87
N LEU A 50 4.53 5.60 2.59
CA LEU A 50 4.15 6.96 2.96
C LEU A 50 3.93 7.83 1.71
N TRP A 51 4.80 7.69 0.71
CA TRP A 51 4.68 8.39 -0.57
C TRP A 51 3.37 8.04 -1.28
N ARG A 52 3.13 6.74 -1.47
CA ARG A 52 1.91 6.23 -2.11
C ARG A 52 0.66 6.66 -1.36
N ALA A 53 0.63 6.49 -0.05
CA ALA A 53 -0.50 6.87 0.80
C ALA A 53 -0.79 8.37 0.74
N SER A 54 0.24 9.21 0.69
CA SER A 54 0.09 10.67 0.59
C SER A 54 -0.50 11.08 -0.76
N LEU A 55 -0.03 10.48 -1.87
CA LEU A 55 -0.58 10.74 -3.20
C LEU A 55 -2.03 10.29 -3.32
N ASP A 56 -2.36 9.09 -2.83
CA ASP A 56 -3.72 8.57 -2.88
C ASP A 56 -4.68 9.45 -2.05
N THR A 57 -4.23 9.94 -0.89
CA THR A 57 -5.01 10.84 -0.04
C THR A 57 -5.23 12.21 -0.67
N LEU A 58 -4.21 12.77 -1.33
CA LEU A 58 -4.30 14.09 -1.96
C LEU A 58 -4.86 14.07 -3.38
N SER A 59 -5.24 12.90 -3.90
CA SER A 59 -5.69 12.71 -5.29
C SER A 59 -6.92 13.53 -5.69
N PHE A 60 -7.69 14.03 -4.73
CA PHE A 60 -8.83 14.92 -4.96
C PHE A 60 -8.43 16.39 -5.24
N MET A 61 -7.18 16.75 -4.93
CA MET A 61 -6.63 18.09 -5.18
C MET A 61 -5.71 18.02 -6.43
N PRO A 62 -5.65 19.08 -7.26
CA PRO A 62 -4.65 19.15 -8.31
C PRO A 62 -3.23 19.16 -7.71
N LEU A 63 -2.32 18.34 -8.23
CA LEU A 63 -0.92 18.32 -7.81
C LEU A 63 -0.13 19.34 -8.63
N LEU A 64 0.55 20.27 -7.95
CA LEU A 64 1.38 21.30 -8.56
C LEU A 64 2.84 20.84 -8.73
N GLN A 65 3.36 20.13 -7.73
CA GLN A 65 4.73 19.60 -7.75
C GLN A 65 4.81 18.29 -6.97
N THR A 66 5.50 17.30 -7.52
CA THR A 66 5.77 16.01 -6.89
C THR A 66 7.25 15.66 -7.07
N ASP A 67 8.00 15.68 -5.99
CA ASP A 67 9.40 15.24 -5.94
C ASP A 67 9.50 13.96 -5.09
N SER A 68 9.53 12.82 -5.77
CA SER A 68 9.62 11.49 -5.15
C SER A 68 10.98 11.22 -4.49
N ASN A 69 12.03 11.94 -4.90
CA ASN A 69 13.37 11.78 -4.35
C ASN A 69 13.53 12.59 -3.07
N GLY A 70 13.03 13.83 -3.05
CA GLY A 70 13.03 14.70 -1.87
C GLY A 70 11.85 14.48 -0.91
N GLY A 71 10.86 13.68 -1.30
CA GLY A 71 9.68 13.39 -0.49
C GLY A 71 8.72 14.58 -0.36
N VAL A 72 8.69 15.47 -1.35
CA VAL A 72 7.87 16.70 -1.30
C VAL A 72 6.70 16.60 -2.28
N ILE A 73 5.49 16.87 -1.77
CA ILE A 73 4.27 16.96 -2.56
C ILE A 73 3.64 18.33 -2.29
N VAL A 74 3.37 19.09 -3.35
CA VAL A 74 2.70 20.38 -3.29
C VAL A 74 1.44 20.31 -4.13
N THR A 75 0.29 20.63 -3.53
CA THR A 75 -0.97 20.76 -4.27
C THR A 75 -1.12 22.17 -4.82
N ASP A 76 -2.02 22.33 -5.80
CA ASP A 76 -2.56 23.64 -6.13
C ASP A 76 -3.62 24.07 -5.10
N TRP A 77 -4.15 25.28 -5.28
CA TRP A 77 -5.30 25.79 -4.55
C TRP A 77 -6.56 25.00 -4.91
N TYR A 78 -7.15 24.39 -3.89
CA TYR A 78 -8.43 23.70 -3.98
C TYR A 78 -9.52 24.52 -3.27
N ILE A 79 -10.67 24.68 -3.90
CA ILE A 79 -11.86 25.30 -3.30
C ILE A 79 -12.82 24.19 -2.91
N ASN A 80 -13.21 24.16 -1.64
CA ASN A 80 -14.21 23.21 -1.18
C ASN A 80 -15.60 23.69 -1.65
N PRO A 81 -16.39 22.88 -2.39
CA PRO A 81 -17.74 23.26 -2.79
C PRO A 81 -18.66 23.67 -1.62
N ALA A 82 -18.43 23.13 -0.41
CA ALA A 82 -19.16 23.49 0.79
C ALA A 82 -18.76 24.87 1.37
N ALA A 83 -17.61 25.41 0.96
CA ALA A 83 -17.07 26.70 1.42
C ALA A 83 -16.39 27.44 0.24
N PRO A 84 -17.17 27.95 -0.74
CA PRO A 84 -16.62 28.52 -1.97
C PRO A 84 -15.86 29.84 -1.77
N THR A 85 -16.00 30.45 -0.59
CA THR A 85 -15.26 31.67 -0.19
C THR A 85 -13.83 31.37 0.26
N GLU A 86 -13.46 30.10 0.38
CA GLU A 86 -12.14 29.70 0.87
C GLU A 86 -11.42 28.78 -0.11
N ARG A 87 -10.11 28.99 -0.23
CA ARG A 87 -9.22 28.09 -0.95
C ARG A 87 -8.13 27.59 -0.02
N VAL A 88 -7.74 26.33 -0.21
CA VAL A 88 -6.70 25.68 0.60
C VAL A 88 -5.63 25.09 -0.32
N LYS A 89 -4.37 25.28 0.06
CA LYS A 89 -3.21 24.60 -0.52
C LYS A 89 -2.58 23.71 0.55
N VAL A 90 -2.08 22.55 0.16
CA VAL A 90 -1.40 21.62 1.06
C VAL A 90 0.00 21.33 0.53
N THR A 91 0.95 21.26 1.46
CA THR A 91 2.32 20.80 1.22
C THR A 91 2.63 19.68 2.19
N VAL A 92 3.07 18.55 1.66
CA VAL A 92 3.51 17.38 2.42
C VAL A 92 5.00 17.18 2.19
N THR A 93 5.73 16.90 3.26
CA THR A 93 7.15 16.55 3.24
C THR A 93 7.33 15.27 4.03
N ILE A 94 7.92 14.26 3.39
CA ILE A 94 8.27 12.99 4.00
C ILE A 94 9.71 13.12 4.49
N LEU A 95 9.89 12.98 5.79
CA LEU A 95 11.15 13.26 6.50
C LEU A 95 11.96 11.97 6.71
N ASP A 96 11.29 10.82 6.78
CA ASP A 96 11.90 9.56 7.22
C ASP A 96 11.70 8.39 6.23
N GLN A 97 12.61 7.42 6.36
CA GLN A 97 12.59 6.14 5.64
C GLN A 97 11.71 5.10 6.32
N ASP A 98 11.51 5.23 7.63
CA ASP A 98 10.71 4.29 8.41
C ASP A 98 9.22 4.63 8.30
N LEU A 99 8.38 3.62 8.43
CA LEU A 99 6.93 3.81 8.50
C LEU A 99 6.54 4.28 9.90
N ARG A 100 6.71 5.58 10.15
CA ARG A 100 6.40 6.25 11.42
C ARG A 100 5.51 7.46 11.21
N ALA A 101 4.67 7.77 12.20
CA ALA A 101 3.65 8.82 12.08
C ALA A 101 4.24 10.24 12.11
N ASP A 102 5.36 10.42 12.80
CA ASP A 102 6.16 11.64 12.89
C ASP A 102 7.07 11.87 11.67
N GLY A 103 7.21 10.86 10.80
CA GLY A 103 8.00 10.94 9.57
C GLY A 103 7.34 11.74 8.44
N LEU A 104 6.18 12.35 8.70
CA LEU A 104 5.43 13.18 7.78
C LEU A 104 5.23 14.57 8.38
N ARG A 105 5.58 15.60 7.62
CA ARG A 105 5.22 16.99 7.90
C ARG A 105 4.19 17.46 6.90
N VAL A 106 3.06 17.94 7.40
CA VAL A 106 1.97 18.48 6.57
C VAL A 106 1.73 19.92 6.96
N ALA A 107 1.79 20.82 5.97
CA ALA A 107 1.45 22.22 6.13
C ALA A 107 0.26 22.55 5.20
N SER A 108 -0.73 23.26 5.71
CA SER A 108 -1.84 23.76 4.90
C SER A 108 -1.94 25.28 4.99
N LEU A 109 -2.19 25.91 3.85
CA LEU A 109 -2.43 27.34 3.74
C LEU A 109 -3.87 27.55 3.33
N ARG A 110 -4.64 28.28 4.15
CA ARG A 110 -6.04 28.65 3.85
C ARG A 110 -6.08 30.13 3.52
N GLN A 111 -6.78 30.48 2.44
CA GLN A 111 -7.08 31.86 2.09
C GLN A 111 -8.59 32.06 2.01
N VAL A 112 -9.10 33.02 2.78
CA VAL A 112 -10.52 33.42 2.81
C VAL A 112 -10.70 34.66 1.94
N ASN A 113 -11.69 34.64 1.06
CA ASN A 113 -12.08 35.77 0.24
C ASN A 113 -13.02 36.69 1.05
N GLN A 114 -12.46 37.73 1.67
CA GLN A 114 -13.20 38.69 2.50
C GLN A 114 -13.94 39.77 1.70
N ARG A 115 -13.97 39.68 0.36
CA ARG A 115 -14.36 40.80 -0.52
C ARG A 115 -15.86 41.13 -0.55
N GLY A 116 -16.64 40.70 0.45
CA GLY A 116 -18.09 40.92 0.52
C GLY A 116 -18.68 41.25 1.90
N ALA A 117 -17.88 41.32 2.98
CA ALA A 117 -18.43 41.58 4.32
C ALA A 117 -18.53 43.08 4.68
N ASP A 118 -17.89 43.96 3.91
CA ASP A 118 -17.55 45.30 4.39
C ASP A 118 -18.03 46.43 3.45
N ARG A 119 -19.33 46.55 3.14
CA ARG A 119 -19.92 47.81 2.59
C ARG A 119 -21.41 47.99 2.94
N GLY A 120 -21.74 47.95 4.22
CA GLY A 120 -23.12 48.11 4.71
C GLY A 120 -23.37 49.25 5.71
N HIS A 121 -22.37 50.08 6.03
CA HIS A 121 -22.56 51.20 6.97
C HIS A 121 -21.72 52.42 6.59
N ALA A 122 -22.38 53.42 5.99
CA ALA A 122 -22.24 54.87 6.24
C ALA A 122 -22.97 55.63 5.12
#